data_AF-A0A418VHG5-F1
#
_entry.id   AF-A0A418VHG5-F1
#
_cell.length_a   1.000
_cell.length_b   1.000
_cell.length_c   1.000
_cell.angle_alpha   90.00
_cell.angle_beta   90.00
_cell.angle_gamma   90.00
#
_symmetry.space_group_name_H-M   'P 1'
#
loop_
_entity.id
_entity.type
_entity.pdbx_description
1 polymer ?
#
loop_
_entity_poly.entity_id
_entity_poly.type
_entity_poly.pdbx_seq_one_letter_code
_entity_poly.pdbx_strand_id
1 'polypeptide(L)'
;MFSGRIRCAGCIVYLEQGDISLRLIGQPFSGLLLPGQHLDIWGEYLPGKQPVFLVHDARRAGDVLRQPQVMPLLRVGMDVLWPMVRVLYHANEQLALTPDGQIVVLYGEELDQRHYAVEAKVISVNPPVAVILGAVPLTPLFWSAEGAPA
;
A
#
# COMPACT_ATOMS: atom_id res chain seq x y z
N MET A 1 11.85 3.86 -10.25
CA MET A 1 10.89 4.88 -10.72
C MET A 1 10.33 4.39 -12.04
N PHE A 2 9.01 4.30 -12.15
CA PHE A 2 8.28 4.00 -13.39
C PHE A 2 7.47 5.21 -13.81
N SER A 3 7.24 5.42 -15.10
CA SER A 3 6.46 6.56 -15.61
C SER A 3 5.42 6.08 -16.60
N GLY A 4 4.17 6.52 -16.45
CA GLY A 4 3.08 6.02 -17.28
C GLY A 4 1.74 6.69 -17.01
N ARG A 5 0.70 6.24 -17.71
CA ARG A 5 -0.67 6.73 -17.57
C ARG A 5 -1.46 5.91 -16.56
N ILE A 6 -2.26 6.58 -15.74
CA ILE A 6 -3.18 5.90 -14.83
C ILE A 6 -4.44 5.46 -15.58
N ARG A 7 -4.81 4.19 -15.44
CA ARG A 7 -6.12 3.66 -15.81
C ARG A 7 -6.82 3.09 -14.57
N CYS A 8 -8.10 3.41 -14.39
CA CYS A 8 -8.90 2.84 -13.32
C CYS A 8 -9.93 1.86 -13.91
N ALA A 9 -10.07 0.68 -13.31
CA ALA A 9 -11.13 -0.29 -13.61
C ALA A 9 -11.80 -0.71 -12.29
N GLY A 10 -12.98 -0.15 -12.03
CA GLY A 10 -13.59 -0.21 -10.70
C GLY A 10 -12.69 0.46 -9.65
N CYS A 11 -12.44 -0.25 -8.55
CA CYS A 11 -11.53 0.21 -7.48
C CYS A 11 -10.05 -0.15 -7.73
N ILE A 12 -9.72 -0.75 -8.88
CA ILE A 12 -8.35 -1.18 -9.20
C ILE A 12 -7.70 -0.12 -10.09
N VAL A 13 -6.51 0.32 -9.69
CA VAL A 13 -5.70 1.29 -10.43
C VAL A 13 -4.56 0.58 -11.14
N TYR A 14 -4.28 0.98 -12.37
CA TYR A 14 -3.21 0.46 -13.22
C TYR A 14 -2.32 1.60 -13.70
N LEU A 15 -1.02 1.32 -13.84
CA LEU A 15 -0.07 2.13 -14.58
C LEU A 15 0.18 1.50 -15.94
N GLU A 16 -0.01 2.29 -16.99
CA GLU A 16 0.20 1.89 -18.38
C GLU A 16 1.43 2.59 -18.96
N GLN A 17 2.37 1.80 -19.46
CA GLN A 17 3.56 2.29 -20.14
C GLN A 17 3.82 1.43 -21.38
N GLY A 18 3.47 1.94 -22.56
CA GLY A 18 3.48 1.15 -23.80
C GLY A 18 2.53 -0.04 -23.68
N ASP A 19 3.02 -1.25 -23.98
CA ASP A 19 2.24 -2.50 -23.92
C ASP A 19 2.18 -3.10 -22.50
N ILE A 20 2.80 -2.45 -21.51
CA ILE A 20 2.84 -2.93 -20.13
C ILE A 20 1.71 -2.28 -19.34
N SER A 21 0.89 -3.12 -18.68
CA SER A 21 -0.10 -2.69 -17.69
C SER A 21 0.22 -3.30 -16.34
N LEU A 22 0.64 -2.47 -15.38
CA LEU A 22 0.96 -2.90 -14.01
C LEU A 22 -0.17 -2.50 -13.09
N ARG A 23 -0.73 -3.45 -12.35
CA ARG A 23 -1.67 -3.12 -11.29
C ARG A 23 -0.92 -2.40 -10.17
N LEU A 24 -1.46 -1.28 -9.74
CA LEU A 24 -0.96 -0.52 -8.60
C LEU A 24 -1.61 -1.01 -7.32
N ILE A 25 -0.79 -1.17 -6.28
CA ILE A 25 -1.26 -1.42 -4.93
C ILE A 25 -0.78 -0.25 -4.06
N GLY A 26 -1.71 0.40 -3.36
CA GLY A 26 -1.45 1.57 -2.52
C GLY A 26 -1.99 2.86 -3.11
N GLN A 27 -2.06 3.90 -2.28
CA GLN A 27 -2.29 5.26 -2.72
C GLN A 27 -1.02 6.09 -2.46
N PRO A 28 -0.58 6.92 -3.42
CA PRO A 28 0.58 7.76 -3.23
C PRO A 28 0.29 8.86 -2.20
N PHE A 29 1.31 9.24 -1.43
CA PHE A 29 1.18 10.26 -0.39
C PHE A 29 1.11 11.69 -0.95
N SER A 30 1.77 11.94 -2.09
CA SER A 30 1.94 13.31 -2.61
C SER A 30 0.97 13.70 -3.74
N GLY A 31 -0.03 12.88 -4.07
CA GLY A 31 -1.01 13.24 -5.12
C GLY A 31 -2.25 12.36 -5.21
N LEU A 32 -3.32 12.88 -5.82
CA LEU A 32 -4.47 12.09 -6.22
C LEU A 32 -4.17 11.35 -7.53
N LEU A 33 -4.46 10.04 -7.58
CA LEU A 33 -4.39 9.24 -8.79
C LEU A 33 -5.66 9.45 -9.62
N LEU A 34 -5.60 10.31 -10.64
CA LEU A 34 -6.71 10.52 -11.56
C LEU A 34 -6.53 9.70 -12.85
N PRO A 35 -7.62 9.12 -13.41
CA PRO A 35 -7.57 8.46 -14.70
C PRO A 35 -7.00 9.37 -15.81
N GLY A 36 -6.17 8.80 -16.69
CA GLY A 36 -5.54 9.50 -17.80
C GLY A 36 -4.33 10.36 -17.42
N GLN A 37 -4.07 10.57 -16.13
CA GLN A 37 -2.93 11.37 -15.67
C GLN A 37 -1.61 10.63 -15.93
N HIS A 38 -0.61 11.36 -16.44
CA HIS A 38 0.76 10.86 -16.55
C HIS A 38 1.50 11.13 -15.25
N LEU A 39 2.06 10.09 -14.64
CA LEU A 39 2.75 10.16 -13.36
C LEU A 39 4.13 9.54 -13.40
N ASP A 40 5.05 10.08 -12.61
CA ASP A 40 6.24 9.36 -12.15
C ASP A 40 5.88 8.69 -10.82
N ILE A 41 6.05 7.38 -10.76
CA ILE A 41 5.72 6.56 -9.59
C ILE A 41 7.00 5.96 -9.01
N TRP A 42 7.13 6.12 -7.69
CA TRP A 42 8.14 5.45 -6.88
C TRP A 42 7.49 4.32 -6.10
N GLY A 43 8.23 3.24 -5.98
CA GLY A 43 7.67 1.99 -5.53
C GLY A 43 8.57 0.82 -5.84
N GLU A 44 8.05 -0.35 -5.53
CA GLU A 44 8.70 -1.62 -5.76
C GLU A 44 7.91 -2.44 -6.78
N TYR A 45 8.63 -3.04 -7.72
CA TYR A 45 8.05 -3.99 -8.66
C TYR A 45 8.07 -5.38 -8.03
N LEU A 46 6.90 -5.97 -7.84
CA LEU A 46 6.76 -7.33 -7.33
C LEU A 46 6.46 -8.27 -8.51
N PRO A 47 7.41 -9.13 -8.90
CA PRO A 47 7.20 -10.10 -9.96
C PRO A 47 6.26 -11.23 -9.49
N GLY A 48 5.49 -11.79 -10.42
CA GLY A 48 4.59 -12.90 -10.15
C GLY A 48 3.74 -13.26 -11.36
N LYS A 49 2.80 -14.20 -11.21
CA LYS A 49 1.83 -14.54 -12.27
C LYS A 49 1.00 -13.34 -12.73
N GLN A 50 0.78 -12.39 -11.82
CA GLN A 50 0.21 -11.08 -12.11
C GLN A 50 1.14 -10.03 -11.50
N PRO A 51 2.00 -9.38 -12.29
CA PRO A 51 2.95 -8.41 -11.76
C PRO A 51 2.23 -7.18 -11.22
N VAL A 52 2.72 -6.65 -10.11
CA VAL A 52 2.16 -5.44 -9.48
C VAL A 52 3.28 -4.47 -9.15
N PHE A 53 2.89 -3.20 -9.06
CA PHE A 53 3.77 -2.15 -8.58
C PHE A 53 3.23 -1.62 -7.26
N LEU A 54 4.00 -1.84 -6.20
CA LEU A 54 3.71 -1.32 -4.87
C LEU A 54 4.02 0.17 -4.86
N VAL A 55 2.99 1.02 -4.80
CA VAL A 55 3.15 2.47 -4.86
C VAL A 55 3.60 3.00 -3.50
N HIS A 56 4.80 3.58 -3.44
CA HIS A 56 5.25 4.34 -2.28
C HIS A 56 4.88 5.81 -2.43
N ASP A 57 5.11 6.39 -3.59
CA ASP A 57 4.72 7.76 -3.86
C ASP A 57 4.53 7.98 -5.36
N ALA A 58 3.85 9.06 -5.73
CA ALA A 58 3.69 9.43 -7.12
C ALA A 58 3.55 10.94 -7.27
N ARG A 59 4.15 11.47 -8.34
CA ARG A 59 3.97 12.87 -8.76
C ARG A 59 3.50 12.93 -10.19
N ARG A 60 3.03 14.10 -10.62
CA ARG A 60 2.83 14.38 -12.05
C ARG A 60 4.14 14.29 -12.81
N ALA A 61 4.12 13.62 -13.96
CA ALA A 61 5.25 13.61 -14.87
C ALA A 61 5.63 15.07 -15.23
N GLY A 62 6.91 15.41 -15.10
CA GLY A 62 7.42 16.77 -15.32
C GLY A 62 7.38 17.70 -14.10
N ASP A 63 6.76 17.32 -12.98
CA ASP A 63 6.85 18.07 -11.72
C ASP A 63 8.19 17.79 -11.03
N VAL A 64 9.26 18.42 -11.51
CA VAL A 64 10.62 18.22 -10.97
C VAL A 64 10.81 18.81 -9.57
N LEU A 65 9.89 19.65 -9.10
CA LEU A 65 9.98 20.29 -7.79
C LEU A 65 9.50 19.36 -6.67
N ARG A 66 8.51 18.51 -6.94
CA ARG A 66 8.10 17.46 -5.98
C ARG A 66 9.08 16.31 -6.01
N GLN A 67 9.76 16.11 -4.89
CA GLN A 67 10.54 14.91 -4.63
C GLN A 67 9.65 13.84 -3.98
N PRO A 68 9.97 12.55 -4.16
CA PRO A 68 9.24 11.51 -3.44
C PRO A 68 9.33 11.80 -1.95
N GLN A 69 8.19 11.81 -1.26
CA GLN A 69 8.19 11.87 0.18
C GLN A 69 8.86 10.60 0.72
N VAL A 70 10.02 10.78 1.34
CA VAL A 70 10.51 9.83 2.32
C VAL A 70 9.55 9.91 3.49
N MET A 71 8.86 8.80 3.77
CA MET A 71 7.80 8.74 4.77
C MET A 71 8.27 9.39 6.07
N PRO A 72 7.68 10.53 6.50
CA PRO A 72 8.24 11.33 7.59
C PRO A 72 8.12 10.67 8.97
N LEU A 73 7.32 9.59 9.09
CA LEU A 73 6.96 8.99 10.38
C LEU A 73 7.71 7.69 10.70
N LEU A 74 8.13 6.91 9.70
CA LEU A 74 8.81 5.63 9.95
C LEU A 74 10.33 5.84 9.98
N ARG A 75 10.99 5.24 10.98
CA ARG A 75 12.45 5.20 11.08
C ARG A 75 12.90 3.77 11.28
N VAL A 76 14.03 3.39 10.69
CA VAL A 76 14.62 2.07 10.96
C VAL A 76 14.90 1.94 12.46
N GLY A 77 14.47 0.82 13.04
CA GLY A 77 14.54 0.53 14.47
C GLY A 77 13.36 1.05 15.29
N MET A 78 12.42 1.78 14.69
CA MET A 78 11.21 2.26 15.36
C MET A 78 10.22 1.13 15.61
N ASP A 79 9.73 1.04 16.84
CA ASP A 79 8.56 0.23 17.17
C ASP A 79 7.29 1.02 16.83
N VAL A 80 6.37 0.36 16.14
CA VAL A 80 5.12 0.94 15.64
C VAL A 80 3.95 0.08 16.08
N LEU A 81 2.88 0.75 16.47
CA LEU A 81 1.58 0.13 16.73
C LEU A 81 0.60 0.66 15.69
N TRP A 82 0.22 -0.20 14.74
CA TRP A 82 -0.88 0.09 13.83
C TRP A 82 -2.16 -0.53 14.37
N PRO A 83 -3.10 0.28 14.88
CA PRO A 83 -4.30 -0.24 15.55
C PRO A 83 -5.26 -0.96 14.59
N MET A 84 -5.13 -0.74 13.28
CA MET A 84 -5.96 -1.38 12.27
C MET A 84 -5.22 -1.42 10.93
N VAL A 85 -4.61 -2.55 10.58
CA VAL A 85 -4.10 -2.81 9.23
C VAL A 85 -4.99 -3.82 8.54
N ARG A 86 -5.13 -3.72 7.22
CA ARG A 86 -5.64 -4.81 6.39
C ARG A 86 -4.47 -5.60 5.85
N VAL A 87 -4.40 -6.89 6.20
CA VAL A 87 -3.41 -7.82 5.64
C VAL A 87 -3.88 -8.30 4.29
N LEU A 88 -2.98 -8.27 3.32
CA LEU A 88 -3.14 -8.73 1.95
C LEU A 88 -1.95 -9.63 1.60
N TYR A 89 -2.16 -10.66 0.78
CA TYR A 89 -1.05 -11.41 0.20
C TYR A 89 -0.91 -11.08 -1.28
N HIS A 90 0.32 -10.87 -1.70
CA HIS A 90 0.67 -10.78 -3.11
C HIS A 90 1.92 -11.61 -3.40
N ALA A 91 1.79 -12.58 -4.31
CA ALA A 91 2.81 -13.60 -4.52
C ALA A 91 3.20 -14.27 -3.18
N ASN A 92 4.45 -14.10 -2.73
CA ASN A 92 4.96 -14.64 -1.48
C ASN A 92 5.11 -13.56 -0.38
N GLU A 93 4.65 -12.33 -0.64
CA GLU A 93 4.78 -11.21 0.28
C GLU A 93 3.47 -10.98 1.05
N GLN A 94 3.59 -10.80 2.36
CA GLN A 94 2.52 -10.33 3.23
C GLN A 94 2.59 -8.81 3.34
N LEU A 95 1.52 -8.14 2.95
CA LEU A 95 1.43 -6.68 2.90
C LEU A 95 0.42 -6.20 3.95
N ALA A 96 0.77 -5.18 4.71
CA ALA A 96 -0.14 -4.44 5.57
C ALA A 96 -0.51 -3.11 4.91
N LEU A 97 -1.79 -2.91 4.64
CA LEU A 97 -2.36 -1.59 4.34
C LEU A 97 -2.73 -0.90 5.65
N THR A 98 -2.03 0.16 6.00
CA THR A 98 -2.24 0.94 7.23
C THR A 98 -3.44 1.88 7.11
N PRO A 99 -3.98 2.42 8.23
CA PRO A 99 -5.14 3.33 8.20
C PRO A 99 -4.91 4.60 7.36
N ASP A 100 -3.69 5.08 7.32
CA ASP A 100 -3.26 6.25 6.54
C ASP A 100 -2.90 5.89 5.09
N GLY A 101 -3.24 4.68 4.63
CA GLY A 101 -3.09 4.25 3.25
C GLY A 101 -1.67 3.83 2.85
N GLN A 102 -0.75 3.75 3.82
CA GLN A 102 0.60 3.24 3.58
C GLN A 102 0.55 1.73 3.38
N ILE A 103 1.50 1.21 2.60
CA ILE A 103 1.71 -0.23 2.54
C ILE A 103 3.07 -0.53 3.11
N VAL A 104 3.10 -1.51 4.01
CA VAL A 104 4.31 -2.02 4.64
C VAL A 104 4.40 -3.51 4.37
N VAL A 105 5.56 -3.99 3.95
CA VAL A 105 5.82 -5.44 3.89
C VAL A 105 6.03 -5.95 5.31
N LEU A 106 5.28 -6.97 5.69
CA LEU A 106 5.37 -7.59 7.02
C LEU A 106 6.16 -8.90 6.95
N TYR A 107 7.15 -9.02 7.82
CA TYR A 107 7.88 -10.27 8.08
C TYR A 107 7.57 -10.82 9.46
N GLY A 108 7.56 -12.15 9.61
CA GLY A 108 7.32 -12.80 10.90
C GLY A 108 6.20 -13.84 10.78
N GLU A 109 5.29 -13.82 11.76
CA GLU A 109 4.11 -14.69 11.76
C GLU A 109 3.29 -14.51 10.48
N GLU A 110 2.92 -15.62 9.83
CA GLU A 110 2.00 -15.63 8.71
C GLU A 110 0.58 -15.36 9.22
N LEU A 111 0.01 -14.24 8.79
CA LEU A 111 -1.35 -13.83 9.09
C LEU A 111 -2.26 -14.25 7.92
N ASP A 112 -3.57 -14.34 8.13
CA ASP A 112 -4.50 -14.49 7.00
C ASP A 112 -4.97 -13.12 6.49
N GLN A 113 -5.66 -13.09 5.35
CA GLN A 113 -6.12 -11.84 4.75
C GLN A 113 -7.35 -11.26 5.47
N ARG A 114 -7.14 -10.52 6.55
CA ARG A 114 -8.17 -9.77 7.30
C ARG A 114 -7.61 -8.52 7.97
N HIS A 115 -8.39 -7.92 8.88
CA HIS A 115 -7.93 -6.77 9.68
C HIS A 115 -7.24 -7.24 10.97
N TYR A 116 -6.17 -6.54 11.34
CA TYR A 116 -5.38 -6.79 12.55
C TYR A 116 -5.00 -5.49 13.25
N ALA A 117 -4.84 -5.54 14.56
CA ALA A 117 -3.95 -4.62 15.26
C ALA A 117 -2.55 -5.24 15.25
N VAL A 118 -1.55 -4.50 14.76
CA VAL A 118 -0.18 -5.01 14.59
C VAL A 118 0.80 -4.13 15.35
N GLU A 119 1.57 -4.76 16.23
CA GLU A 119 2.79 -4.21 16.80
C GLU A 119 3.97 -4.75 15.99
N ALA A 120 4.84 -3.87 15.51
CA ALA A 120 5.94 -4.24 14.64
C ALA A 120 7.17 -3.35 14.84
N LYS A 121 8.32 -3.81 14.37
CA LYS A 121 9.56 -3.04 14.32
C LYS A 121 9.96 -2.76 12.88
N VAL A 122 10.09 -1.49 12.53
CA VAL A 122 10.52 -1.06 11.19
C VAL A 122 11.98 -1.44 10.96
N ILE A 123 12.26 -2.15 9.88
CA ILE A 123 13.62 -2.57 9.48
C ILE A 123 14.10 -1.91 8.18
N SER A 124 13.18 -1.42 7.36
CA SER A 124 13.48 -0.61 6.17
C SER A 124 12.37 0.43 5.97
N VAL A 125 12.70 1.56 5.34
CA VAL A 125 11.76 2.66 5.04
C VAL A 125 11.63 2.96 3.54
N ASN A 126 12.38 2.24 2.69
CA ASN A 126 12.26 2.35 1.23
C ASN A 126 12.75 1.05 0.55
N PRO A 127 11.88 0.06 0.32
CA PRO A 127 10.46 0.00 0.71
C PRO A 127 10.28 -0.03 2.24
N PRO A 128 9.14 0.43 2.77
CA PRO A 128 8.79 0.23 4.17
C PRO A 128 8.58 -1.25 4.47
N VAL A 129 9.40 -1.77 5.38
CA VAL A 129 9.37 -3.17 5.83
C VAL A 129 9.41 -3.19 7.34
N ALA A 130 8.56 -4.02 7.95
CA ALA A 130 8.52 -4.20 9.40
C ALA A 130 8.44 -5.68 9.79
N VAL A 131 9.07 -6.02 10.91
CA VAL A 131 8.99 -7.34 11.54
C VAL A 131 7.88 -7.31 12.58
N ILE A 132 6.95 -8.25 12.51
CA ILE A 132 5.85 -8.39 13.47
C ILE A 132 6.43 -8.76 14.84
N LEU A 133 6.06 -7.99 15.85
CA LEU A 133 6.31 -8.29 17.26
C LEU A 133 5.06 -8.89 17.93
N GLY A 134 3.87 -8.49 17.46
CA GLY A 134 2.59 -9.06 17.86
C GLY A 134 1.47 -8.68 16.90
N ALA A 135 0.51 -9.58 16.69
CA ALA A 135 -0.65 -9.34 15.84
C ALA A 135 -1.92 -9.89 16.49
N VAL A 136 -2.95 -9.06 16.58
CA VAL A 136 -4.26 -9.44 17.13
C VAL A 136 -5.32 -9.31 16.03
N PRO A 137 -5.99 -10.41 15.64
CA PRO A 137 -7.03 -10.34 14.62
C PRO A 137 -8.20 -9.51 15.14
N LEU A 138 -8.62 -8.53 14.34
CA LEU A 138 -9.82 -7.76 14.62
C LEU A 138 -11.02 -8.53 14.10
N THR A 139 -11.85 -9.00 15.02
CA THR A 139 -13.18 -9.50 14.66
C THR A 139 -13.96 -8.33 14.02
N PRO A 140 -14.65 -8.56 12.89
CA PRO A 140 -15.58 -7.56 12.40
C PRO A 140 -16.60 -7.31 13.51
N LEU A 141 -16.57 -6.11 14.09
CA LEU A 141 -17.72 -5.62 14.83
C LEU A 141 -18.87 -5.67 13.84
N PHE A 142 -19.90 -6.46 14.17
CA PHE A 142 -21.15 -6.45 13.43
C PHE A 142 -21.56 -5.00 13.22
N TRP A 143 -21.46 -4.51 11.98
CA TRP A 143 -22.42 -3.52 11.52
C TRP A 143 -23.75 -4.27 11.42
N SER A 144 -24.46 -4.35 12.53
CA SER A 144 -25.91 -4.49 12.46
C SER A 144 -26.39 -3.25 11.72
N ALA A 145 -26.84 -3.44 10.48
CA ALA A 145 -27.72 -2.50 9.82
C ALA A 145 -29.08 -2.49 10.57
N GLU A 146 -29.10 -2.01 11.81
CA GLU A 146 -30.34 -1.59 12.45
C GLU A 146 -30.63 -0.18 11.96
N GLY A 147 -31.48 -0.10 10.93
CA GLY A 147 -31.91 1.18 10.39
C GLY A 147 -32.39 1.14 8.95
N ALA A 148 -33.04 0.06 8.50
CA ALA A 148 -33.94 0.15 7.36
C ALA A 148 -35.34 0.46 7.88
N PRO A 149 -35.89 1.68 7.70
CA PRO A 149 -37.31 1.90 7.94
C PRO A 149 -38.13 1.13 6.91
N ALA A 150 -39.19 0.50 7.39
CA ALA A 150 -40.23 -0.15 6.61
C ALA A 150 -41.02 0.83 5.73
#